data_AF-A0A2E8LFF6-F1
#
_entry.id   AF-A0A2E8LFF6-F1
#
_cell.length_a   1.000
_cell.length_b   1.000
_cell.length_c   1.000
_cell.angle_alpha   90.00
_cell.angle_beta   90.00
_cell.angle_gamma   90.00
#
_symmetry.space_group_name_H-M   'P 1'
#
loop_
_entity.id
_entity.type
_entity.pdbx_description
1 polymer ?
#
loop_
_entity_poly.entity_id
_entity_poly.type
_entity_poly.pdbx_seq_one_letter_code
_entity_poly.pdbx_strand_id
1 'polypeptide(L)' 'NEVAACKRCNGRRGHRNLVDWADECEGNGWTVDRHRLVRVLESLDARIVEQGGWRKARPYIRSQLRRLRRQIS' A
#
# COMPACT_ATOMS: atom_id res chain seq x y z
N ASN A 1 12.25 7.99 5.81
CA ASN A 1 11.57 6.69 5.69
C ASN A 1 10.08 6.95 5.88
N GLU A 2 9.46 7.62 4.91
CA GLU A 2 8.08 8.09 5.03
C GLU A 2 7.22 7.19 4.18
N VAL A 3 6.60 6.21 4.83
CA VAL A 3 5.61 5.34 4.21
C VAL A 3 4.46 6.22 3.75
N ALA A 4 3.91 5.95 2.57
CA ALA A 4 2.74 6.63 2.03
C ALA A 4 1.56 6.52 3.00
N ALA A 5 1.41 7.53 3.85
CA ALA A 5 0.34 7.64 4.83
C ALA A 5 -0.17 9.08 4.79
N CYS A 6 -1.49 9.26 4.83
CA CYS A 6 -2.05 10.61 4.87
C CYS A 6 -1.70 11.32 6.19
N LYS A 7 -1.80 12.65 6.22
CA LYS A 7 -1.50 13.50 7.40
C LYS A 7 -2.17 13.00 8.68
N ARG A 8 -3.38 12.44 8.58
CA ARG A 8 -4.14 11.87 9.70
C ARG A 8 -3.55 10.55 10.23
N CYS A 9 -3.03 9.68 9.36
CA CYS A 9 -2.41 8.41 9.73
C CYS A 9 -1.07 8.62 10.44
N ASN A 10 -0.28 9.59 9.99
CA ASN A 10 0.96 9.99 10.68
C ASN A 10 0.67 10.49 12.11
N GLY A 11 -0.46 11.15 12.34
CA GLY A 11 -0.87 11.63 13.66
C GLY A 11 -1.31 10.54 14.65
N ARG A 12 -1.67 9.33 14.19
CA ARG A 12 -2.23 8.25 15.04
C ARG A 12 -1.20 7.21 15.53
N ARG A 13 0.09 7.38 15.22
CA ARG A 13 1.24 6.54 15.69
C ARG A 13 1.09 5.01 15.52
N GLY A 14 0.24 4.54 14.61
CA GLY A 14 0.16 3.13 14.23
C GLY A 14 0.55 2.96 12.78
N HIS A 15 1.52 2.08 12.49
CA HIS A 15 1.78 1.62 11.13
C HIS A 15 0.57 0.83 10.63
N ARG A 16 -0.43 1.54 10.08
CA ARG A 16 -1.53 0.90 9.35
C ARG A 16 -0.99 0.44 8.00
N ASN A 17 -1.20 -0.84 7.67
CA ASN A 17 -0.82 -1.33 6.35
C ASN A 17 -1.72 -0.70 5.27
N LEU A 18 -1.26 -0.72 4.02
CA LEU A 18 -1.91 0.04 2.93
C LEU A 18 -3.36 -0.40 2.70
N VAL A 19 -3.65 -1.70 2.86
CA VAL A 19 -5.00 -2.24 2.73
C VAL A 19 -5.89 -1.73 3.85
N ASP A 20 -5.44 -1.83 5.10
CA ASP A 20 -6.23 -1.40 6.26
C ASP A 20 -6.49 0.12 6.23
N TRP A 21 -5.58 0.90 5.63
CA TRP A 21 -5.79 2.32 5.37
C TRP A 21 -6.87 2.56 4.32
N ALA A 22 -6.84 1.85 3.19
CA ALA A 22 -7.84 1.96 2.14
C ALA A 22 -9.24 1.60 2.68
N ASP A 23 -9.33 0.50 3.44
CA ASP A 23 -10.56 0.04 4.07
C ASP A 23 -11.11 1.08 5.08
N GLU A 24 -10.24 1.72 5.88
CA GLU A 24 -10.66 2.80 6.79
C GLU A 24 -11.14 4.05 6.04
N CYS A 25 -10.44 4.47 5.00
CA CYS A 25 -10.84 5.65 4.22
C CYS A 25 -12.23 5.45 3.61
N GLU A 26 -12.47 4.30 2.98
CA GLU A 26 -13.79 3.96 2.43
C GLU A 26 -14.85 3.84 3.53
N GLY A 27 -14.53 3.24 4.68
CA GLY A 27 -15.43 3.19 5.83
C GLY A 27 -15.79 4.58 6.40
N ASN A 28 -14.97 5.61 6.15
CA ASN A 28 -15.28 7.00 6.49
C ASN A 28 -16.01 7.75 5.34
N GLY A 29 -16.35 7.08 4.24
CA GLY A 29 -17.02 7.67 3.08
C GLY A 29 -16.07 8.32 2.05
N TRP A 30 -14.77 8.05 2.12
CA TRP A 30 -13.77 8.65 1.23
C TRP A 30 -13.50 7.68 0.07
N THR A 31 -13.52 8.18 -1.16
CA THR A 31 -13.22 7.35 -2.33
C THR A 31 -11.72 7.06 -2.41
N VAL A 32 -11.34 5.78 -2.45
CA VAL A 32 -9.97 5.33 -2.63
C VAL A 32 -9.82 4.68 -4.01
N ASP A 33 -8.84 5.14 -4.79
CA ASP A 33 -8.50 4.51 -6.07
C ASP A 33 -7.61 3.27 -5.85
N ARG A 34 -8.26 2.14 -5.55
CA ARG A 34 -7.58 0.86 -5.31
C ARG A 34 -6.81 0.34 -6.53
N HIS A 35 -7.30 0.61 -7.74
CA HIS A 35 -6.58 0.24 -8.97
C HIS A 35 -5.25 1.00 -9.09
N ARG A 36 -5.22 2.29 -8.71
CA ARG A 36 -3.96 3.06 -8.68
C ARG A 36 -3.01 2.54 -7.62
N LEU A 37 -3.48 2.12 -6.45
CA LEU A 37 -2.62 1.50 -5.43
C LEU A 37 -1.96 0.23 -5.94
N VAL A 38 -2.69 -0.61 -6.67
CA VAL A 38 -2.13 -1.82 -7.31
C VAL A 38 -1.02 -1.45 -8.30
N ARG A 39 -1.28 -0.52 -9.23
CA ARG A 39 -0.28 -0.08 -10.22
C ARG A 39 1.00 0.46 -9.58
N VAL A 40 0.86 1.25 -8.51
CA VAL A 40 2.01 1.81 -7.78
C VAL A 40 2.83 0.71 -7.10
N LEU A 41 2.18 -0.25 -6.44
CA LEU A 41 2.89 -1.35 -5.79
C LEU A 41 3.53 -2.32 -6.78
N GLU A 42 2.93 -2.55 -7.96
CA GLU A 42 3.53 -3.32 -9.05
C GLU A 42 4.80 -2.65 -9.57
N SER A 43 4.74 -1.34 -9.82
CA SER A 43 5.90 -0.54 -10.23
C SER A 43 7.02 -0.60 -9.19
N LEU A 44 6.67 -0.52 -7.89
CA LEU A 44 7.64 -0.64 -6.81
C LEU A 44 8.26 -2.05 -6.71
N ASP A 45 7.47 -3.13 -6.86
CA ASP A 45 8.03 -4.50 -6.87
C ASP A 45 9.00 -4.69 -8.03
N ALA A 46 8.67 -4.20 -9.22
CA ALA A 46 9.54 -4.27 -10.40
C ALA A 46 10.86 -3.52 -10.17
N ARG A 47 10.81 -2.28 -9.66
CA ARG A 47 12.03 -1.51 -9.37
C ARG A 47 12.91 -2.16 -8.32
N ILE A 48 12.34 -2.81 -7.31
CA ILE A 48 13.10 -3.55 -6.28
C ILE A 48 13.84 -4.76 -6.91
N VAL A 49 13.23 -5.41 -7.90
CA VAL A 49 13.88 -6.51 -8.65
C VAL A 49 15.05 -5.98 -9.47
N GLU A 50 14.83 -4.92 -10.24
CA GLU A 50 15.82 -4.34 -11.15
C GLU A 50 17.01 -3.70 -10.41
N GLN A 51 16.73 -2.90 -9.38
CA GLN A 51 17.73 -2.05 -8.74
C GLN A 51 18.32 -2.70 -7.48
N GLY A 52 17.72 -3.77 -6.98
CA GLY A 52 18.18 -4.50 -5.80
C GLY A 52 18.08 -3.73 -4.47
N GLY A 53 17.63 -2.47 -4.49
CA GLY A 53 17.31 -1.70 -3.30
C GLY A 53 16.09 -2.27 -2.56
N TRP A 54 16.12 -2.26 -1.23
CA TRP A 54 14.96 -2.61 -0.38
C TRP A 54 14.40 -4.03 -0.59
N ARG A 55 15.21 -5.00 -1.05
CA ARG A 55 14.81 -6.42 -1.22
C ARG A 55 14.05 -7.00 -0.02
N LYS A 56 14.42 -6.62 1.21
CA LYS A 56 13.76 -7.07 2.45
C LYS A 56 12.30 -6.59 2.57
N ALA A 57 11.90 -5.52 1.89
CA ALA A 57 10.53 -4.99 1.88
C ALA A 57 9.61 -5.75 0.90
N ARG A 58 10.19 -6.53 -0.03
CA ARG A 58 9.46 -7.20 -1.11
C ARG A 58 8.36 -8.16 -0.63
N PRO A 59 8.56 -9.00 0.40
CA PRO A 59 7.49 -9.86 0.91
C PRO A 59 6.28 -9.08 1.43
N TYR A 60 6.52 -7.94 2.10
CA TYR A 60 5.45 -7.07 2.57
C TYR A 60 4.67 -6.44 1.39
N ILE A 61 5.37 -5.91 0.39
CA ILE A 61 4.74 -5.33 -0.82
C ILE A 61 3.88 -6.37 -1.54
N ARG A 62 4.40 -7.58 -1.75
CA ARG A 62 3.67 -8.68 -2.38
C ARG A 62 2.43 -9.12 -1.59
N SER A 63 2.53 -9.11 -0.26
CA SER A 63 1.38 -9.37 0.63
C SER A 63 0.27 -8.34 0.43
N GLN A 64 0.62 -7.05 0.41
CA GLN A 64 -0.33 -5.97 0.17
C GLN A 64 -0.95 -6.03 -1.24
N LEU A 65 -0.14 -6.30 -2.27
CA LEU A 65 -0.62 -6.51 -3.64
C LEU A 65 -1.64 -7.63 -3.74
N ARG A 66 -1.36 -8.79 -3.13
CA ARG A 66 -2.28 -9.92 -3.15
C ARG A 66 -3.61 -9.59 -2.48
N ARG A 67 -3.58 -8.88 -1.34
CA ARG A 67 -4.79 -8.45 -0.64
C ARG A 67 -5.60 -7.47 -1.49
N LEU A 68 -4.97 -6.43 -2.04
CA LEU A 68 -5.65 -5.44 -2.89
C LEU A 68 -6.29 -6.08 -4.11
N ARG A 69 -5.57 -6.98 -4.81
CA ARG A 69 -6.11 -7.69 -6.00
C ARG A 69 -7.36 -8.52 -5.68
N ARG A 70 -7.44 -9.11 -4.49
CA ARG A 70 -8.64 -9.85 -4.05
C ARG A 70 -9.84 -8.95 -3.77
N GLN A 71 -9.64 -7.67 -3.49
CA GLN A 71 -10.71 -6.72 -3.17
C GLN A 71 -11.26 -5.98 -4.40
N ILE A 72 -10.51 -5.97 -5.51
CA ILE A 72 -10.91 -5.31 -6.76
C ILE A 72 -11.29 -6.29 -7.88
N SER A 73 -11.25 -7.59 -7.59
CA SER A 73 -11.73 -8.66 -8.47
C SER A 73 -13.18 -8.96 -8.16
#